data_AF-A0A0B6Y0K2-F1
#
_entry.id   AF-A0A0B6Y0K2-F1
#
_cell.length_a   1.000
_cell.length_b   1.000
_cell.length_c   1.000
_cell.angle_alpha   90.00
_cell.angle_beta   90.00
_cell.angle_gamma   90.00
#
_symmetry.space_group_name_H-M   'P 1'
#
loop_
_entity.id
_entity.type
_entity.pdbx_description
1 polymer ?
#
loop_
_entity_poly.entity_id
_entity_poly.type
_entity_poly.pdbx_seq_one_letter_code
_entity_poly.pdbx_strand_id
1 'polypeptide(L)' 'YSGSDLNAFAKDAALGPIRELSISEVKAVDANRVRPININDFRESLKKIRRSVPLDTISRYEEWNREYGDIAS' A
#
# COMPACT_ATOMS: atom_id res chain seq x y z
N TYR A 1 -7.22 -3.84 -4.69
CA TYR A 1 -6.50 -2.69 -4.14
C TYR A 1 -6.56 -1.59 -5.19
N SER A 2 -6.94 -0.39 -4.82
CA SER A 2 -6.83 0.78 -5.68
C SER A 2 -5.38 1.26 -5.75
N GLY A 3 -5.08 2.21 -6.64
CA GLY A 3 -3.75 2.83 -6.69
C GLY A 3 -3.35 3.50 -5.37
N SER A 4 -4.30 4.10 -4.65
CA SER A 4 -4.03 4.68 -3.32
C SER A 4 -3.67 3.61 -2.30
N ASP A 5 -4.33 2.44 -2.35
CA ASP A 5 -3.99 1.34 -1.45
C ASP A 5 -2.57 0.83 -1.73
N LEU A 6 -2.19 0.68 -3.01
CA LEU A 6 -0.86 0.23 -3.40
C LEU A 6 0.23 1.24 -3.01
N ASN A 7 -0.07 2.55 -3.09
CA ASN A 7 0.84 3.59 -2.63
C ASN A 7 1.04 3.53 -1.10
N ALA A 8 -0.05 3.37 -0.34
CA ALA A 8 0.03 3.21 1.11
C ALA A 8 0.80 1.94 1.50
N PHE A 9 0.57 0.85 0.77
CA PHE A 9 1.29 -0.41 0.89
C PHE A 9 2.80 -0.27 0.66
N ALA A 10 3.20 0.37 -0.44
CA ALA A 10 4.61 0.59 -0.75
C ALA A 10 5.29 1.48 0.31
N LYS A 11 4.60 2.54 0.76
CA LYS A 11 5.10 3.43 1.82
C LYS A 11 5.28 2.69 3.15
N ASP A 12 4.31 1.87 3.54
CA ASP A 12 4.38 1.12 4.79
C ASP A 12 5.49 0.06 4.75
N ALA A 13 5.68 -0.63 3.61
CA ALA A 13 6.81 -1.54 3.40
C ALA A 13 8.16 -0.82 3.45
N ALA A 14 8.26 0.39 2.89
CA ALA A 14 9.49 1.20 2.93
C ALA A 14 9.92 1.61 4.34
N LEU A 15 8.98 1.65 5.29
CA LEU A 15 9.27 1.88 6.70
C LEU A 15 9.67 0.60 7.46
N GLY A 16 9.60 -0.58 6.83
CA GLY A 16 10.03 -1.85 7.40
C GLY A 16 11.46 -1.81 7.95
N PRO A 17 12.47 -1.45 7.13
CA PRO A 17 13.86 -1.28 7.58
C PRO A 17 14.02 -0.34 8.78
N ILE A 18 13.26 0.77 8.80
CA ILE A 18 13.37 1.78 9.86
C ILE A 18 12.83 1.27 11.19
N ARG A 19 11.81 0.41 11.19
CA ARG A 19 11.19 -0.13 12.41
C ARG A 19 12.05 -1.14 13.15
N GLU A 20 13.09 -1.67 12.51
CA GLU A 20 14.05 -2.60 13.13
C GLU A 20 15.11 -1.88 13.97
N LEU A 21 15.26 -0.57 13.76
CA LEU A 21 16.22 0.26 14.48
C LEU A 21 15.66 0.70 15.84
N SER A 22 16.51 0.76 16.85
CA SER A 22 16.17 1.41 18.12
C SER A 22 16.03 2.93 17.94
N ILE A 23 15.39 3.61 18.90
CA ILE A 23 15.21 5.06 18.87
C ILE A 23 16.55 5.81 18.77
N SER A 24 17.59 5.31 19.44
CA SER A 24 18.95 5.86 19.37
C SER A 24 19.56 5.69 17.98
N GLU A 25 19.36 4.53 17.35
CA GLU A 25 19.87 4.25 16.00
C GLU A 25 19.15 5.10 14.97
N VAL A 26 17.82 5.23 15.02
CA VAL A 26 17.05 6.08 14.08
C VAL A 26 17.57 7.53 14.06
N LYS A 27 18.06 8.06 15.20
CA LYS A 27 18.59 9.42 15.29
C LYS A 27 20.00 9.58 14.72
N ALA A 28 20.79 8.51 14.69
CA ALA A 28 22.23 8.58 14.43
C ALA A 28 22.68 7.76 13.21
N VAL A 29 21.81 6.90 12.67
CA VAL A 29 22.13 6.02 11.55
C VAL A 29 22.34 6.83 10.27
N ASP A 30 23.39 6.52 9.54
CA ASP A 30 23.57 6.98 8.17
C ASP A 30 22.53 6.27 7.28
N ALA A 31 21.82 7.02 6.43
CA ALA A 31 20.79 6.47 5.55
C ALA A 31 21.30 5.31 4.66
N ASN A 32 22.58 5.31 4.28
CA ASN A 32 23.20 4.25 3.50
C ASN A 32 23.43 2.95 4.29
N ARG A 33 23.34 3.00 5.63
CA ARG A 33 23.45 1.83 6.51
C ARG A 33 22.10 1.21 6.83
N VAL A 34 21.00 1.84 6.43
CA VAL A 34 19.67 1.24 6.50
C VAL A 34 19.59 0.13 5.46
N ARG A 35 19.14 -1.06 5.88
CA ARG A 35 19.03 -2.20 4.96
C ARG A 35 18.08 -1.89 3.79
N PRO A 36 18.30 -2.46 2.60
CA PRO A 36 17.34 -2.36 1.52
C PRO A 36 16.00 -3.02 1.87
N ILE A 37 14.94 -2.55 1.21
CA ILE A 37 13.60 -3.14 1.28
C ILE A 37 13.66 -4.53 0.62
N ASN A 38 12.99 -5.51 1.22
CA ASN A 38 12.86 -6.85 0.67
C ASN A 38 11.42 -7.35 0.71
N ILE A 39 11.17 -8.54 0.16
CA ILE A 39 9.82 -9.10 0.06
C ILE A 39 9.11 -9.30 1.40
N ASN A 40 9.84 -9.49 2.50
CA ASN A 40 9.24 -9.67 3.82
C ASN A 40 8.62 -8.37 4.35
N ASP A 41 9.17 -7.21 4.00
CA ASP A 41 8.57 -5.91 4.32
C ASP A 41 7.17 -5.78 3.72
N PHE A 42 7.04 -6.20 2.47
CA PHE A 42 5.76 -6.24 1.77
C PHE A 42 4.81 -7.28 2.38
N ARG A 43 5.30 -8.47 2.77
CA ARG A 43 4.45 -9.47 3.45
C ARG A 43 3.90 -8.96 4.78
N GLU A 44 4.71 -8.27 5.58
CA GLU A 44 4.26 -7.65 6.82
C GLU A 44 3.29 -6.49 6.56
N SER A 45 3.54 -5.69 5.53
CA SER A 45 2.65 -4.59 5.15
C SER A 45 1.26 -5.08 4.69
N LEU A 46 1.18 -6.22 3.99
CA LEU A 46 -0.09 -6.83 3.56
C LEU A 46 -1.00 -7.19 4.74
N LYS A 47 -0.43 -7.46 5.92
CA LYS A 47 -1.22 -7.75 7.12
C LYS A 47 -1.95 -6.51 7.63
N LYS A 48 -1.40 -5.32 7.38
CA LYS A 48 -1.89 -4.02 7.87
C LYS A 48 -2.75 -3.30 6.84
N ILE A 49 -2.35 -3.32 5.57
CA ILE A 49 -3.03 -2.56 4.51
C ILE A 49 -4.20 -3.38 3.94
N ARG A 50 -5.40 -2.82 4.11
CA ARG A 50 -6.65 -3.36 3.57
C ARG A 50 -7.04 -2.64 2.29
N ARG A 51 -7.79 -3.32 1.43
CA ARG A 51 -8.43 -2.67 0.28
C ARG A 51 -9.35 -1.57 0.81
N SER A 52 -9.26 -0.37 0.25
CA SER A 52 -10.16 0.73 0.63
C SER A 52 -11.54 0.60 -0.01
N VAL A 53 -11.61 -0.03 -1.19
CA VAL A 53 -12.85 -0.17 -1.95
C VAL A 53 -13.48 -1.55 -1.70
N PRO A 54 -14.71 -1.60 -1.15
CA PRO A 54 -15.48 -2.84 -1.04
C PRO A 54 -15.87 -3.41 -2.41
N LEU A 55 -16.04 -4.73 -2.50
CA LEU A 55 -16.46 -5.38 -3.74
C LEU A 55 -17.89 -4.98 -4.14
N ASP A 56 -18.80 -4.83 -3.16
CA ASP A 56 -20.19 -4.40 -3.42
C ASP A 56 -20.24 -3.06 -4.16
N THR A 57 -19.41 -2.10 -3.74
CA THR A 57 -19.34 -0.79 -4.38
C THR A 57 -18.84 -0.90 -5.83
N ILE A 58 -17.91 -1.81 -6.11
CA ILE A 58 -17.45 -2.07 -7.49
C ILE A 58 -18.61 -2.59 -8.33
N SER A 59 -19.34 -3.61 -7.84
CA SER A 59 -20.48 -4.18 -8.55
C SER A 59 -21.55 -3.13 -8.87
N ARG A 60 -21.84 -2.23 -7.93
CA ARG A 60 -22.81 -1.15 -8.12
C ARG A 60 -22.35 -0.13 -9.16
N TYR A 61 -21.06 0.21 -9.19
CA TYR A 61 -20.52 1.09 -10.22
C TYR A 61 -20.52 0.42 -11.61
N GLU A 62 -20.27 -0.89 -11.69
CA GLU A 62 -20.36 -1.65 -12.94
C GLU A 62 -21.79 -1.70 -13.49
N GLU A 63 -22.79 -1.90 -12.62
CA GLU A 63 -24.21 -1.87 -12.99
C GLU A 63 -24.62 -0.47 -13.49
N TRP A 64 -24.26 0.58 -12.73
CA TRP A 64 -24.54 1.95 -13.14
C TRP A 64 -23.88 2.30 -14.49
N ASN A 65 -22.62 1.90 -14.68
CA ASN A 65 -21.91 2.15 -15.93
C ASN A 65 -22.52 1.38 -17.12
N ARG A 66 -23.18 0.24 -16.87
CA ARG A 66 -23.90 -0.51 -17.92
C ARG A 66 -25.18 0.20 -18.35
N GLU A 67 -25.90 0.82 -17.42
CA GLU A 67 -27.18 1.48 -17.69
C GLU A 67 -27.02 2.90 -18.23
N TYR A 68 -26.02 3.65 -17.74
CA TYR A 68 -25.88 5.09 -17.98
C TYR A 68 -24.49 5.51 -18.44
N GLY A 69 -23.53 4.59 -18.48
CA GLY A 69 -22.15 4.89 -18.84
C GLY A 69 -22.01 5.16 -20.33
N ASP A 70 -21.13 6.11 -20.65
CA ASP A 70 -20.73 6.36 -22.02
C ASP A 70 -19.71 5.29 -22.43
N ILE A 71 -20.21 4.16 -22.92
CA ILE A 71 -19.37 3.17 -23.59
C ILE A 71 -19.07 3.78 -24.96
N ALA A 72 -18.12 4.71 -25.02
CA ALA A 72 -17.66 5.29 -26.26
C ALA A 72 -17.44 4.16 -27.28
N SER A 73 -18.18 4.22 -28.38
CA SER A 73 -18.08 3.30 -29.51
C SER A 73 -16.88 3.65 -30.39
#